data_AF-A0A559UU59-F1
#
_entry.id   AF-A0A559UU59-F1
#
_cell.length_a   1.000
_cell.length_b   1.000
_cell.length_c   1.000
_cell.angle_alpha   90.00
_cell.angle_beta   90.00
_cell.angle_gamma   90.00
#
_symmetry.space_group_name_H-M   'P 1'
#
loop_
_entity.id
_entity.type
_entity.pdbx_description
1 polymer ?
#
loop_
_entity_poly.entity_id
_entity_poly.type
_entity_poly.pdbx_seq_one_letter_code
_entity_poly.pdbx_strand_id
1 'polypeptide(L)'
;MRHETQRAPSLPPCTRCDANRVIISGQMLDLNAFGQQIVIQLCGICDADAPAGGPLVSFLREGGGSAPERMREFEELAQAWQIEAMAARGLMRMPGFDQPR
;
A
#
# COMPACT_ATOMS: atom_id res chain seq x y z
N MET A 1 -9.37 4.59 -34.87
CA MET A 1 -9.78 3.90 -33.64
C MET A 1 -9.28 4.72 -32.46
N ARG A 2 -10.18 5.32 -31.67
CA ARG A 2 -9.78 6.09 -30.48
C ARG A 2 -9.58 5.09 -29.35
N HIS A 3 -8.40 5.02 -28.76
CA HIS A 3 -8.19 4.29 -27.52
C HIS A 3 -8.89 5.06 -26.41
N GLU A 4 -10.06 4.59 -25.99
CA GLU A 4 -10.65 5.01 -24.73
C GLU A 4 -9.72 4.53 -23.62
N THR A 5 -8.94 5.45 -23.06
CA THR A 5 -8.15 5.19 -21.86
C THR A 5 -9.12 4.96 -20.72
N GLN A 6 -9.43 3.70 -20.43
CA GLN A 6 -10.27 3.32 -19.30
C GLN A 6 -9.52 3.74 -18.03
N ARG A 7 -9.92 4.87 -17.44
CA ARG A 7 -9.33 5.40 -16.21
C ARG A 7 -9.59 4.35 -15.13
N ALA A 8 -8.53 3.81 -14.53
CA ALA A 8 -8.66 2.91 -13.40
C ALA A 8 -9.60 3.56 -12.35
N PRO A 9 -10.51 2.80 -11.72
CA PRO A 9 -11.36 3.34 -10.67
C PRO A 9 -10.49 4.07 -9.64
N SER A 10 -10.91 5.27 -9.27
CA SER A 10 -10.21 6.06 -8.24
C SER A 10 -10.11 5.23 -6.97
N LEU A 11 -8.93 5.22 -6.35
CA LEU A 11 -8.74 4.60 -5.04
C LEU A 11 -9.77 5.17 -4.05
N PRO A 12 -10.31 4.34 -3.14
CA PRO A 12 -11.25 4.80 -2.12
C PRO A 12 -10.59 5.85 -1.21
N PRO A 13 -11.38 6.69 -0.52
CA PRO A 13 -10.85 7.61 0.49
C PRO A 13 -10.14 6.84 1.61
N CYS A 14 -9.25 7.54 2.32
CA CYS A 14 -8.52 6.92 3.41
C CYS A 14 -9.46 6.62 4.58
N THR A 15 -9.50 5.38 5.05
CA THR A 15 -10.35 4.97 6.18
C THR A 15 -9.94 5.60 7.51
N ARG A 16 -8.73 6.19 7.59
CA ARG A 16 -8.22 6.86 8.79
C ARG A 16 -8.52 8.36 8.84
N CYS A 17 -8.47 9.05 7.70
CA CYS A 17 -8.59 10.52 7.66
C CYS A 17 -9.59 11.05 6.62
N ASP A 18 -10.29 10.16 5.92
CA ASP A 18 -11.29 10.45 4.87
C ASP A 18 -10.77 11.23 3.64
N ALA A 19 -9.48 11.54 3.60
CA ALA A 19 -8.87 12.25 2.48
C ALA A 19 -8.70 11.35 1.25
N ASN A 20 -8.90 11.93 0.07
CA ASN A 20 -8.59 11.33 -1.24
C ASN A 20 -7.08 11.35 -1.54
N ARG A 21 -6.28 10.82 -0.60
CA ARG A 21 -4.81 10.79 -0.65
C ARG A 21 -4.25 9.37 -0.48
N VAL A 22 -5.07 8.36 -0.73
CA VAL A 22 -4.62 6.96 -0.76
C VAL A 22 -3.76 6.75 -2.00
N ILE A 23 -2.60 6.13 -1.81
CA ILE A 23 -1.62 5.80 -2.85
C ILE A 23 -1.67 4.31 -3.14
N ILE A 24 -1.79 3.47 -2.11
CA ILE A 24 -1.94 2.01 -2.20
C ILE A 24 -3.15 1.62 -1.37
N SER A 25 -4.00 0.75 -1.91
CA SER A 25 -5.11 0.13 -1.17
C SER A 25 -5.11 -1.36 -1.41
N GLY A 26 -4.99 -2.14 -0.34
CA GLY A 26 -5.09 -3.59 -0.34
C GLY A 26 -6.24 -4.04 0.55
N GLN A 27 -6.96 -5.06 0.10
CA GLN A 27 -7.94 -5.78 0.91
C GLN A 27 -7.39 -7.17 1.18
N MET A 28 -7.42 -7.58 2.44
CA MET A 28 -7.15 -8.97 2.78
C MET A 28 -8.37 -9.82 2.48
N LEU A 29 -8.15 -11.09 2.16
CA LEU A 29 -9.22 -12.06 1.97
C LEU A 29 -9.94 -12.36 3.30
N ASP A 30 -9.22 -12.29 4.41
CA ASP A 30 -9.76 -12.53 5.74
C ASP A 30 -10.56 -11.33 6.27
N LEU A 31 -11.57 -11.66 7.08
CA LEU A 31 -12.39 -10.70 7.80
C LEU A 31 -11.80 -10.45 9.20
N ASN A 32 -12.01 -9.25 9.73
CA ASN A 32 -11.72 -8.96 11.13
C ASN A 32 -12.71 -9.67 12.07
N ALA A 33 -12.50 -9.53 13.39
CA ALA A 33 -13.37 -10.13 14.41
C ALA A 33 -14.85 -9.72 14.35
N PHE A 34 -15.17 -8.65 13.63
CA PHE A 34 -16.52 -8.13 13.42
C PHE A 34 -17.10 -8.52 12.04
N GLY A 35 -16.43 -9.40 11.29
CA GLY A 35 -16.88 -9.83 9.97
C GLY A 35 -16.66 -8.79 8.86
N GLN A 36 -15.80 -7.79 9.07
CA GLN A 36 -15.52 -6.75 8.08
C GLN A 36 -14.19 -7.02 7.35
N GLN A 37 -14.11 -6.69 6.06
CA GLN A 37 -12.86 -6.81 5.31
C GLN A 37 -11.74 -6.00 5.95
N ILE A 38 -10.56 -6.63 6.09
CA ILE A 38 -9.37 -5.93 6.57
C ILE A 38 -8.77 -5.13 5.41
N VAL A 39 -8.81 -3.81 5.52
CA VAL A 39 -8.23 -2.90 4.53
C VAL A 39 -6.89 -2.37 5.04
N ILE A 40 -5.85 -2.48 4.23
CA ILE A 40 -4.55 -1.84 4.41
C ILE A 40 -4.41 -0.71 3.38
N GLN A 41 -4.04 0.50 3.81
CA GLN A 41 -3.91 1.65 2.93
C GLN A 41 -2.63 2.41 3.24
N LEU A 42 -1.88 2.74 2.19
CA LEU A 42 -0.84 3.76 2.24
C LEU A 42 -1.49 5.10 1.90
N CYS A 43 -1.53 6.02 2.85
CA CYS A 43 -2.08 7.36 2.70
C CYS A 43 -0.96 8.40 2.80
N GLY A 44 -0.86 9.28 1.80
CA GLY A 44 0.16 10.33 1.77
C GLY A 44 0.01 11.39 2.86
N ILE A 45 -1.04 11.34 3.69
CA ILE A 45 -1.19 12.19 4.89
C ILE A 45 -0.87 11.37 6.14
N CYS A 46 -1.61 10.29 6.39
CA CYS A 46 -1.47 9.53 7.63
C CYS A 46 -0.12 8.82 7.78
N ASP A 47 0.51 8.44 6.67
CA ASP A 47 1.77 7.70 6.68
C ASP A 47 2.98 8.58 6.35
N ALA A 48 2.79 9.90 6.14
CA ALA A 48 3.88 10.78 5.72
C ALA A 48 5.08 10.75 6.67
N ASP A 49 4.81 10.64 7.97
CA ASP A 49 5.81 10.60 9.04
C ASP A 49 5.91 9.22 9.72
N ALA A 50 5.25 8.20 9.16
CA ALA A 50 5.31 6.84 9.70
C ALA A 50 6.70 6.23 9.44
N PRO A 51 7.26 5.42 10.36
CA PRO A 51 8.62 4.89 10.22
C PRO A 51 8.87 4.13 8.92
N ALA A 52 7.97 3.23 8.52
CA ALA A 52 8.08 2.52 7.24
C ALA A 52 7.24 3.17 6.13
N GLY A 53 6.07 3.72 6.46
CA GLY A 53 5.20 4.37 5.48
C GLY A 53 5.78 5.66 4.86
N GLY A 54 6.46 6.49 5.65
CA GLY A 54 6.95 7.81 5.23
C GLY A 54 8.02 7.75 4.13
N PRO A 55 9.03 6.88 4.25
CA PRO A 55 9.99 6.61 3.18
C PRO A 55 9.32 6.16 1.87
N LEU A 56 8.34 5.25 1.94
CA LEU A 56 7.61 4.79 0.75
C LEU A 56 6.75 5.89 0.11
N VAL A 57 6.07 6.71 0.91
CA VAL A 57 5.32 7.89 0.43
C VAL A 57 6.26 8.85 -0.30
N SER A 58 7.42 9.14 0.28
CA SER A 58 8.41 10.06 -0.30
C SER A 58 8.97 9.52 -1.62
N PHE A 59 9.37 8.24 -1.64
CA PHE A 59 9.85 7.55 -2.84
C PHE A 59 8.85 7.63 -3.99
N LEU A 60 7.57 7.35 -3.72
CA LEU A 60 6.51 7.40 -4.73
C LEU A 60 6.22 8.83 -5.21
N ARG A 61 6.26 9.82 -4.31
CA ARG A 61 6.08 11.24 -4.63
C ARG A 61 7.18 11.78 -5.55
N GLU A 62 8.39 11.25 -5.42
CA GLU A 62 9.54 11.59 -6.27
C GLU A 62 9.53 10.85 -7.62
N GLY A 63 8.49 10.05 -7.91
CA GLY A 63 8.36 9.30 -9.15
C GLY A 63 9.13 7.97 -9.17
N GLY A 64 9.62 7.49 -8.02
CA GLY A 64 10.40 6.26 -7.93
C GLY A 64 9.66 5.02 -8.44
N GLY A 65 8.31 5.00 -8.35
CA GLY A 65 7.48 3.90 -8.87
C GLY A 65 7.42 3.80 -10.40
N SER A 66 8.02 4.74 -11.14
CA SER A 66 8.08 4.74 -12.61
C SER A 66 9.47 4.44 -13.16
N ALA A 67 10.47 4.22 -12.28
CA ALA A 67 11.86 3.98 -12.62
C ALA A 67 12.22 2.48 -12.42
N PRO A 68 12.33 1.67 -13.50
CA PRO A 68 12.62 0.23 -13.38
C PRO A 68 13.92 -0.06 -12.60
N GLU A 69 14.92 0.81 -12.71
CA GLU A 69 16.18 0.71 -11.98
C GLU A 69 16.04 0.86 -10.47
N ARG A 70 14.91 1.41 -10.00
CA ARG A 70 14.58 1.59 -8.58
C ARG A 70 13.57 0.54 -8.08
N MET A 71 13.27 -0.50 -8.85
CA MET A 71 12.29 -1.51 -8.46
C MET A 71 12.67 -2.23 -7.17
N ARG A 72 13.96 -2.52 -6.97
CA ARG A 72 14.43 -3.14 -5.73
C ARG A 72 14.23 -2.25 -4.50
N GLU A 73 14.49 -0.95 -4.63
CA GLU A 73 14.24 0.04 -3.57
C GLU A 73 12.74 0.10 -3.25
N PHE A 74 11.89 0.11 -4.29
CA PHE A 74 10.44 0.02 -4.12
C PHE A 74 10.01 -1.25 -3.37
N GLU A 75 10.54 -2.42 -3.74
CA GLU A 75 10.23 -3.68 -3.07
C GLU A 75 10.61 -3.64 -1.59
N GLU A 76 11.81 -3.20 -1.26
CA GLU A 76 12.28 -3.10 0.12
C GLU A 76 11.39 -2.16 0.95
N LEU A 77 11.05 -0.99 0.41
CA LEU A 77 10.16 -0.01 1.05
C LEU A 77 8.72 -0.53 1.19
N ALA A 78 8.17 -1.15 0.15
CA ALA A 78 6.83 -1.72 0.15
C ALA A 78 6.70 -2.87 1.16
N GLN A 79 7.72 -3.73 1.25
CA GLN A 79 7.73 -4.83 2.23
C GLN A 79 7.80 -4.30 3.66
N ALA A 80 8.65 -3.32 3.94
CA ALA A 80 8.74 -2.71 5.27
C ALA A 80 7.41 -2.07 5.68
N TRP A 81 6.79 -1.29 4.79
CA TRP A 81 5.48 -0.70 5.03
C TRP A 81 4.40 -1.76 5.23
N GLN A 82 4.37 -2.82 4.43
CA GLN A 82 3.37 -3.88 4.58
C GLN A 82 3.47 -4.55 5.94
N ILE A 83 4.68 -4.82 6.43
CA ILE A 83 4.91 -5.38 7.77
C ILE A 83 4.35 -4.44 8.85
N GLU A 84 4.68 -3.14 8.79
CA GLU A 84 4.17 -2.12 9.72
C GLU A 84 2.63 -2.03 9.69
N ALA A 85 2.05 -1.99 8.49
CA ALA A 85 0.61 -1.90 8.29
C ALA A 85 -0.14 -3.15 8.80
N MET A 86 0.42 -4.34 8.61
CA MET A 86 -0.12 -5.59 9.13
C MET A 86 0.01 -5.66 10.66
N ALA A 87 1.16 -5.30 11.22
CA ALA A 87 1.40 -5.31 12.66
C ALA A 87 0.41 -4.40 13.41
N ALA A 88 0.11 -3.22 12.85
CA ALA A 88 -0.90 -2.30 13.40
C ALA A 88 -2.33 -2.90 13.45
N ARG A 89 -2.58 -4.01 12.74
CA ARG A 89 -3.84 -4.75 12.72
C ARG A 89 -3.76 -6.07 13.52
N GLY A 90 -2.68 -6.29 14.26
CA GLY A 90 -2.44 -7.52 15.01
C GLY A 90 -2.07 -8.71 14.13
N LEU A 91 -1.62 -8.46 12.89
CA LEU A 91 -1.27 -9.48 11.91
C LEU A 91 0.24 -9.54 11.73
N MET A 92 0.77 -10.75 11.54
CA MET A 92 2.17 -10.96 11.18
C MET A 92 2.25 -11.49 9.74
N ARG A 93 3.25 -11.03 8.99
CA ARG A 93 3.56 -11.62 7.68
C ARG A 93 4.09 -13.03 7.92
N MET A 94 3.47 -14.04 7.31
CA MET A 94 4.02 -15.40 7.35
C MET A 94 5.34 -15.45 6.55
N PRO A 95 6.43 -16.00 7.12
CA PRO A 95 7.63 -16.25 6.34
C PRO A 95 7.35 -17.30 5.25
N GLY A 96 7.76 -17.05 4.01
CA GLY A 96 7.79 -18.06 2.94
C GLY A 96 6.88 -17.88 1.72
N PHE A 97 6.23 -16.73 1.53
CA PHE A 97 5.45 -16.46 0.29
C PHE A 97 6.30 -15.99 -0.92
N ASP A 98 7.63 -15.96 -0.80
CA ASP A 98 8.55 -15.45 -1.83
C ASP A 98 9.10 -16.55 -2.78
N GLN A 99 8.60 -17.80 -2.72
CA GLN A 99 8.97 -18.82 -3.70
C GLN A 99 7.87 -19.06 -4.74
N PRO A 100 8.04 -18.59 -5.99
CA PRO A 100 7.32 -19.20 -7.09
C PRO A 100 7.73 -20.68 -7.17
N ARG A 101 6.73 -21.58 -7.26
CA ARG A 101 6.95 -22.96 -7.68
C ARG A 101 7.37 -23.00 -9.15
#